data_AF-A0A9D1Z2E7-F1
#
_entry.id   AF-A0A9D1Z2E7-F1
#
_cell.length_a   1.000
_cell.length_b   1.000
_cell.length_c   1.000
_cell.angle_alpha   90.00
_cell.angle_beta   90.00
_cell.angle_gamma   90.00
#
_symmetry.space_group_name_H-M   'P 1'
#
loop_
_entity.id
_entity.type
_entity.pdbx_description
1 polymer ?
#
loop_
_entity_poly.entity_id
_entity_poly.type
_entity_poly.pdbx_seq_one_letter_code
_entity_poly.pdbx_strand_id
1 'polypeptide(L)'
;MGRPKRLYPLGRYRLRVPKDAEADKAYPVVLEYTWNREIIRKTTNVFAKIADWNQNGNQGRGELRVSYGSEYKRLNQLLLARVERIDSLLAEYNERNPNQITAEVVAGFLADKPLARRDQGKDFVEFTLERLSSDYSRNRIGRSRYENGKSCMNIFQTFLRATKQGSYRPDAIYVGDMTPELLDSYIAWRREVKLNSDATINHSLTPILKACAYASEMGMMEPAVNARIQDMRIVSKVSLSEEEAEFDGKSLSKEQMLSLLEYY
;
A
#
# COMPACT_ATOMS: atom_id res chain seq x y z
N MET A 1 -34.40 -20.66 3.89
CA MET A 1 -33.88 -19.69 2.91
C MET A 1 -33.12 -18.60 3.67
N GLY A 2 -31.80 -18.72 3.79
CA GLY A 2 -31.00 -17.79 4.59
C GLY A 2 -30.96 -16.41 3.96
N ARG A 3 -30.96 -15.35 4.78
CA ARG A 3 -30.82 -13.97 4.34
C ARG A 3 -29.55 -13.86 3.47
N PRO A 4 -29.62 -13.37 2.21
CA PRO A 4 -28.44 -13.24 1.37
C PRO A 4 -27.37 -12.42 2.10
N LYS A 5 -26.14 -12.92 2.09
CA LYS A 5 -25.00 -12.28 2.75
C LYS A 5 -24.81 -10.91 2.12
N ARG A 6 -24.81 -9.86 2.93
CA ARG A 6 -24.57 -8.49 2.46
C ARG A 6 -23.16 -8.42 1.86
N LEU A 7 -23.04 -7.80 0.69
CA LEU A 7 -21.77 -7.64 -0.04
C LEU A 7 -20.84 -6.61 0.63
N TYR A 8 -21.42 -5.59 1.26
CA TYR A 8 -20.71 -4.56 2.01
C TYR A 8 -21.52 -4.12 3.24
N PRO A 9 -20.90 -3.51 4.27
CA PRO A 9 -21.60 -3.04 5.45
C PRO A 9 -22.33 -1.73 5.17
N LEU A 10 -23.47 -1.52 5.84
CA LEU A 10 -24.25 -0.29 5.76
C LEU A 10 -24.21 0.44 7.09
N GLY A 11 -24.05 1.76 7.04
CA GLY A 11 -23.95 2.60 8.22
C GLY A 11 -25.30 2.85 8.89
N ARG A 12 -25.26 2.98 10.21
CA ARG A 12 -26.38 3.47 11.01
C ARG A 12 -25.87 4.34 12.15
N TYR A 13 -26.61 5.37 12.48
CA TYR A 13 -26.37 6.18 13.66
C TYR A 13 -26.97 5.53 14.90
N ARG A 14 -26.27 5.69 16.02
CA ARG A 14 -26.75 5.30 17.35
C ARG A 14 -26.46 6.40 18.35
N LEU A 15 -27.37 6.58 19.31
CA LEU A 15 -27.11 7.41 20.47
C LEU A 15 -26.26 6.61 21.46
N ARG A 16 -25.08 7.11 21.83
CA ARG A 16 -24.18 6.42 22.75
C ARG A 16 -24.52 6.79 24.19
N VAL A 17 -25.38 5.98 24.78
CA VAL A 17 -25.89 6.19 26.14
C VAL A 17 -25.22 5.21 27.13
N PRO A 18 -24.75 5.66 28.31
CA PRO A 18 -24.27 4.78 29.38
C PRO A 18 -25.43 3.98 30.02
N LYS A 19 -25.11 2.99 30.87
CA LYS A 19 -26.14 2.18 31.55
C LYS A 19 -27.04 3.03 32.47
N ASP A 20 -26.43 3.96 33.22
CA ASP A 20 -27.13 4.85 34.15
C ASP A 20 -27.42 6.19 33.46
N ALA A 21 -28.29 6.14 32.47
CA ALA A 21 -28.59 7.28 31.61
C ALA A 21 -29.55 8.27 32.26
N GLU A 22 -29.25 9.56 32.18
CA GLU A 22 -30.14 10.64 32.56
C GLU A 22 -30.97 11.07 31.34
N ALA A 23 -32.31 11.12 31.49
CA ALA A 23 -33.22 11.41 30.38
C ALA A 23 -32.97 12.80 29.74
N ASP A 24 -32.59 13.79 30.56
CA ASP A 24 -32.39 15.18 30.13
C ASP A 24 -30.98 15.50 29.65
N LYS A 25 -30.05 14.54 29.72
CA LYS A 25 -28.68 14.74 29.30
C LYS A 25 -28.53 14.44 27.80
N ALA A 26 -27.76 15.29 27.12
CA ALA A 26 -27.42 15.07 25.72
C ALA A 26 -26.24 14.10 25.59
N TYR A 27 -26.40 13.08 24.74
CA TYR A 27 -25.40 12.06 24.48
C TYR A 27 -24.91 12.13 23.03
N PRO A 28 -23.65 11.72 22.76
CA PRO A 28 -23.11 11.80 21.41
C PRO A 28 -23.77 10.78 20.48
N VAL A 29 -24.09 11.23 19.28
CA VAL A 29 -24.50 10.37 18.17
C VAL A 29 -23.23 9.80 17.51
N VAL A 30 -23.18 8.49 17.34
CA VAL A 30 -22.06 7.78 16.71
C VAL A 30 -22.52 7.12 15.42
N LEU A 31 -21.70 7.21 14.37
CA LEU A 31 -21.86 6.42 13.16
C LEU A 31 -21.28 5.03 13.42
N GLU A 32 -22.09 3.98 13.25
CA GLU A 32 -21.74 2.59 13.50
C GLU A 32 -21.84 1.76 12.21
N TYR A 33 -20.78 1.02 11.91
CA TYR A 33 -20.76 -0.06 10.92
C TYR A 33 -20.52 -1.38 11.63
N THR A 34 -21.19 -2.45 11.17
CA THR A 34 -20.97 -3.81 11.67
C THR A 34 -20.54 -4.69 10.52
N TRP A 35 -19.35 -5.29 10.64
CA TRP A 35 -18.78 -6.16 9.63
C TRP A 35 -18.03 -7.32 10.28
N ASN A 36 -18.25 -8.56 9.83
CA ASN A 36 -17.59 -9.76 10.37
C ASN A 36 -17.57 -9.86 11.91
N ARG A 37 -18.69 -9.52 12.58
CA ARG A 37 -18.86 -9.48 14.05
C ARG A 37 -18.08 -8.36 14.77
N GLU A 38 -17.33 -7.54 14.04
CA GLU A 38 -16.70 -6.34 14.58
C GLU A 38 -17.62 -5.13 14.45
N ILE A 39 -17.58 -4.26 15.46
CA ILE A 39 -18.36 -3.04 15.50
C ILE A 39 -17.40 -1.86 15.47
N ILE A 40 -17.53 -1.04 14.42
CA ILE A 40 -16.61 0.05 14.11
C ILE A 40 -17.40 1.34 14.25
N ARG A 41 -16.90 2.28 15.05
CA ARG A 41 -17.64 3.49 15.44
C ARG A 41 -16.83 4.75 15.24
N LYS A 42 -17.49 5.81 14.80
CA LYS A 42 -16.95 7.17 14.75
C LYS A 42 -17.92 8.13 15.42
N THR A 43 -17.44 8.86 16.42
CA THR A 43 -18.22 9.90 17.09
C THR A 43 -18.46 11.06 16.13
N THR A 44 -19.71 11.52 16.05
CA THR A 44 -20.07 12.74 15.32
C THR A 44 -20.05 13.96 16.23
N ASN A 45 -20.22 15.15 15.67
CA ASN A 45 -20.35 16.38 16.46
C ASN A 45 -21.80 16.65 16.92
N VAL A 46 -22.72 15.69 16.71
CA VAL A 46 -24.12 15.82 17.08
C VAL A 46 -24.37 15.16 18.43
N PHE A 47 -25.05 15.88 19.32
CA PHE A 47 -25.49 15.40 20.61
C PHE A 47 -27.00 15.53 20.71
N ALA A 48 -27.68 14.53 21.28
CA ALA A 48 -29.14 14.51 21.43
C ALA A 48 -29.56 13.90 22.76
N LYS A 49 -30.70 14.33 23.29
CA LYS A 49 -31.35 13.67 24.42
C LYS A 49 -32.01 12.37 23.96
N ILE A 50 -32.32 11.49 24.92
CA ILE A 50 -32.99 10.21 24.63
C ILE A 50 -34.37 10.46 23.98
N ALA A 51 -35.11 11.45 24.47
CA ALA A 51 -36.43 11.82 23.93
C ALA A 51 -36.36 12.36 22.50
N ASP A 52 -35.24 12.93 22.08
CA ASP A 52 -35.05 13.57 20.77
C ASP A 52 -34.46 12.63 19.71
N TRP A 53 -34.11 11.40 20.09
CA TRP A 53 -33.54 10.41 19.19
C TRP A 53 -34.60 9.40 18.75
N ASN A 54 -34.61 9.07 17.47
CA ASN A 54 -35.38 7.95 16.92
C ASN A 54 -34.42 6.97 16.24
N GLN A 55 -34.11 5.87 16.92
CA GLN A 55 -33.20 4.83 16.41
C GLN A 55 -33.70 4.13 15.14
N ASN A 56 -35.02 4.09 14.93
CA ASN A 56 -35.65 3.39 13.80
C ASN A 56 -35.98 4.33 12.64
N GLY A 57 -35.71 5.63 12.80
CA GLY A 57 -35.89 6.64 11.77
C GLY A 57 -34.99 6.43 10.56
N ASN A 58 -35.31 7.11 9.45
CA ASN A 58 -34.58 7.01 8.18
C ASN A 58 -34.27 5.55 7.77
N GLN A 59 -35.30 4.70 7.69
CA GLN A 59 -35.17 3.27 7.34
C GLN A 59 -34.23 2.48 8.28
N GLY A 60 -34.23 2.82 9.57
CA GLY A 60 -33.37 2.18 10.57
C GLY A 60 -31.93 2.72 10.64
N ARG A 61 -31.64 3.83 9.96
CA ARG A 61 -30.35 4.54 10.07
C ARG A 61 -30.28 5.45 11.30
N GLY A 62 -31.40 5.78 11.93
CA GLY A 62 -31.46 6.70 13.06
C GLY A 62 -31.62 8.16 12.62
N GLU A 63 -32.41 8.92 13.36
CA GLU A 63 -32.71 10.32 13.07
C GLU A 63 -33.02 11.12 14.34
N LEU A 64 -32.83 12.43 14.28
CA LEU A 64 -33.32 13.38 15.26
C LEU A 64 -34.82 13.64 15.05
N ARG A 65 -35.58 13.70 16.14
CA ARG A 65 -36.99 14.05 16.15
C ARG A 65 -37.18 15.56 16.06
N VAL A 66 -38.41 15.97 15.74
CA VAL A 66 -38.84 17.37 15.73
C VAL A 66 -38.61 18.05 17.09
N SER A 67 -38.69 17.29 18.20
CA SER A 67 -38.47 17.78 19.57
C SER A 67 -37.04 18.28 19.82
N TYR A 68 -36.07 17.93 18.98
CA TYR A 68 -34.69 18.42 19.05
C TYR A 68 -34.59 19.95 18.86
N GLY A 69 -35.57 20.56 18.18
CA GLY A 69 -35.60 21.99 17.87
C GLY A 69 -35.46 22.28 16.38
N SER A 70 -35.33 23.56 16.02
CA SER A 70 -35.37 24.04 14.63
C SER A 70 -34.33 23.42 13.70
N GLU A 71 -33.16 23.04 14.24
CA GLU A 71 -32.03 22.51 13.45
C GLU A 71 -32.20 21.02 13.08
N TYR A 72 -33.22 20.32 13.59
CA TYR A 72 -33.35 18.86 13.40
C TYR A 72 -33.31 18.44 11.93
N LYS A 73 -33.98 19.19 11.04
CA LYS A 73 -34.01 18.92 9.59
C LYS A 73 -32.62 19.00 8.98
N ARG A 74 -31.91 20.09 9.27
CA ARG A 74 -30.57 20.35 8.73
C ARG A 74 -29.57 19.31 9.22
N LEU A 75 -29.59 18.98 10.50
CA LEU A 75 -28.69 17.97 11.06
C LEU A 75 -28.99 16.58 10.51
N ASN A 76 -30.27 16.21 10.38
CA ASN A 76 -30.64 14.94 9.73
C ASN A 76 -30.15 14.88 8.29
N GLN A 77 -30.26 15.96 7.51
CA GLN A 77 -29.71 16.00 6.14
C GLN A 77 -28.20 15.81 6.13
N LEU A 78 -27.45 16.45 7.03
CA LEU A 78 -25.99 16.29 7.13
C LEU A 78 -25.59 14.87 7.53
N LEU A 79 -26.30 14.28 8.50
CA LEU A 79 -26.08 12.89 8.93
C LEU A 79 -26.36 11.92 7.77
N LEU A 80 -27.47 12.10 7.05
CA LEU A 80 -27.84 11.31 5.88
C LEU A 80 -26.78 11.40 4.77
N ALA A 81 -26.43 12.62 4.35
CA ALA A 81 -25.43 12.84 3.31
C ALA A 81 -24.07 12.20 3.67
N ARG A 82 -23.65 12.27 4.94
CA ARG A 82 -22.41 11.65 5.40
C ARG A 82 -22.46 10.13 5.30
N VAL A 83 -23.54 9.49 5.73
CA VAL A 83 -23.64 8.02 5.69
C VAL A 83 -23.82 7.51 4.27
N GLU A 84 -24.59 8.21 3.43
CA GLU A 84 -24.75 7.88 2.02
C GLU A 84 -23.42 7.96 1.28
N ARG A 85 -22.63 9.02 1.48
CA ARG A 85 -21.29 9.13 0.90
C ARG A 85 -20.40 7.95 1.28
N ILE A 86 -20.37 7.55 2.55
CA ILE A 86 -19.52 6.45 3.03
C ILE A 86 -20.03 5.10 2.49
N ASP A 87 -21.35 4.89 2.46
CA ASP A 87 -21.93 3.69 1.87
C ASP A 87 -21.63 3.58 0.37
N SER A 88 -21.71 4.68 -0.39
CA SER A 88 -21.32 4.74 -1.80
C SER A 88 -19.85 4.41 -2.00
N LEU A 89 -18.95 4.98 -1.19
CA LEU A 89 -17.52 4.67 -1.25
C LEU A 89 -17.21 3.20 -0.93
N LEU A 90 -17.92 2.61 0.04
CA LEU A 90 -17.80 1.19 0.36
C LEU A 90 -18.35 0.30 -0.76
N ALA A 91 -19.44 0.70 -1.40
CA ALA A 91 -20.00 0.02 -2.56
C ALA A 91 -19.03 0.05 -3.75
N GLU A 92 -18.54 1.23 -4.13
CA GLU A 92 -17.52 1.39 -5.19
C GLU A 92 -16.24 0.61 -4.88
N TYR A 93 -15.79 0.65 -3.62
CA TYR A 93 -14.62 -0.12 -3.20
C TYR A 93 -14.85 -1.63 -3.37
N ASN A 94 -16.04 -2.14 -3.01
CA ASN A 94 -16.38 -3.55 -3.20
C ASN A 94 -16.56 -3.94 -4.67
N GLU A 95 -17.06 -3.05 -5.52
CA GLU A 95 -17.13 -3.29 -6.97
C GLU A 95 -15.74 -3.42 -7.59
N ARG A 96 -14.80 -2.54 -7.19
CA ARG A 96 -13.41 -2.58 -7.65
C ARG A 96 -12.59 -3.70 -7.00
N ASN A 97 -12.93 -4.07 -5.76
CA ASN A 97 -12.20 -5.04 -4.94
C ASN A 97 -13.18 -6.02 -4.26
N PRO A 98 -13.78 -6.96 -5.01
CA PRO A 98 -14.79 -7.87 -4.46
C PRO A 98 -14.25 -8.67 -3.27
N ASN A 99 -15.04 -8.73 -2.19
CA ASN A 99 -14.73 -9.46 -0.95
C ASN A 99 -13.50 -8.96 -0.15
N GLN A 100 -12.95 -7.78 -0.45
CA GLN A 100 -11.78 -7.23 0.26
C GLN A 100 -12.12 -6.22 1.36
N ILE A 101 -13.40 -6.08 1.74
CA ILE A 101 -13.77 -5.22 2.86
C ILE A 101 -13.31 -5.84 4.18
N THR A 102 -12.37 -5.18 4.85
CA THR A 102 -11.93 -5.47 6.22
C THR A 102 -12.42 -4.38 7.19
N ALA A 103 -12.29 -4.63 8.50
CA ALA A 103 -12.62 -3.62 9.51
C ALA A 103 -11.71 -2.40 9.45
N GLU A 104 -10.43 -2.59 9.11
CA GLU A 104 -9.49 -1.49 8.87
C GLU A 104 -9.94 -0.63 7.69
N VAL A 105 -10.48 -1.27 6.64
CA VAL A 105 -10.99 -0.54 5.48
C VAL A 105 -12.16 0.37 5.89
N VAL A 106 -13.13 -0.18 6.59
CA VAL A 106 -14.28 0.59 7.09
C VAL A 106 -13.83 1.69 8.06
N ALA A 107 -12.87 1.41 8.94
CA ALA A 107 -12.33 2.38 9.89
C ALA A 107 -11.61 3.54 9.20
N GLY A 108 -10.90 3.28 8.10
CA GLY A 108 -10.32 4.36 7.32
C GLY A 108 -11.40 5.24 6.68
N PHE A 109 -12.48 4.66 6.15
CA PHE A 109 -13.48 5.45 5.41
C PHE A 109 -14.20 6.38 6.38
N LEU A 110 -14.46 5.89 7.59
CA LEU A 110 -14.96 6.67 8.72
C LEU A 110 -14.01 7.77 9.19
N ALA A 111 -12.70 7.56 9.00
CA ALA A 111 -11.66 8.53 9.33
C ALA A 111 -11.30 9.45 8.15
N ASP A 112 -12.03 9.36 7.03
CA ASP A 112 -11.74 10.06 5.77
C ASP A 112 -10.27 9.84 5.31
N LYS A 113 -9.69 8.68 5.67
CA LYS A 113 -8.39 8.23 5.18
C LYS A 113 -8.56 7.73 3.75
N PRO A 114 -7.59 7.92 2.85
CA PRO A 114 -7.64 7.30 1.53
C PRO A 114 -7.63 5.77 1.67
N LEU A 115 -8.72 5.11 1.25
CA LEU A 115 -8.79 3.66 1.10
C LEU A 115 -9.26 3.32 -0.30
N ALA A 116 -8.70 2.36 -1.01
CA ALA A 116 -7.73 1.35 -0.65
C ALA A 116 -6.59 1.38 -1.65
N ARG A 117 -5.46 0.86 -1.21
CA ARG A 117 -4.28 0.80 -2.05
C ARG A 117 -4.54 -0.12 -3.25
N ARG A 118 -4.23 0.36 -4.45
CA ARG A 118 -4.32 -0.41 -5.71
C ARG A 118 -3.52 -1.72 -5.65
N ASP A 119 -2.50 -1.76 -4.81
CA ASP A 119 -1.62 -2.90 -4.57
C ASP A 119 -2.16 -3.97 -3.60
N GLN A 120 -3.37 -3.83 -3.05
CA GLN A 120 -3.95 -4.76 -2.07
C GLN A 120 -3.08 -4.95 -0.81
N GLY A 121 -2.20 -4.00 -0.49
CA GLY A 121 -1.26 -4.10 0.63
C GLY A 121 -0.12 -5.09 0.40
N LYS A 122 0.16 -5.47 -0.86
CA LYS A 122 1.30 -6.34 -1.17
C LYS A 122 2.63 -5.63 -0.89
N ASP A 123 3.53 -6.34 -0.25
CA ASP A 123 4.92 -5.91 -0.10
C ASP A 123 5.65 -5.92 -1.45
N PHE A 124 6.42 -4.88 -1.72
CA PHE A 124 7.13 -4.73 -2.98
C PHE A 124 8.26 -5.75 -3.16
N VAL A 125 8.98 -6.06 -2.08
CA VAL A 125 10.11 -7.01 -2.12
C VAL A 125 9.59 -8.42 -2.32
N GLU A 126 8.58 -8.84 -1.55
CA GLU A 126 7.92 -10.14 -1.73
C GLU A 126 7.35 -10.28 -3.15
N PHE A 127 6.64 -9.26 -3.63
CA PHE A 127 6.11 -9.22 -5.00
C PHE A 127 7.20 -9.41 -6.07
N THR A 128 8.36 -8.75 -5.89
CA THR A 128 9.50 -8.90 -6.80
C THR A 128 10.12 -10.29 -6.75
N LEU A 129 10.24 -10.87 -5.55
CA LEU A 129 10.79 -12.21 -5.34
C LEU A 129 9.88 -13.31 -5.91
N GLU A 130 8.57 -13.19 -5.73
CA GLU A 130 7.57 -14.08 -6.35
C GLU A 130 7.70 -14.07 -7.87
N ARG A 131 7.81 -12.87 -8.46
CA ARG A 131 7.98 -12.69 -9.90
C ARG A 131 9.27 -13.32 -10.40
N LEU A 132 10.39 -13.14 -9.69
CA LEU A 132 11.68 -13.75 -10.02
C LEU A 132 11.63 -15.28 -9.93
N SER A 133 11.00 -15.82 -8.89
CA SER A 133 10.80 -17.25 -8.71
C SER A 133 9.97 -17.85 -9.85
N SER A 134 8.91 -17.14 -10.26
CA SER A 134 8.09 -17.53 -11.41
C SER A 134 8.87 -17.53 -12.73
N ASP A 135 9.70 -16.52 -12.99
CA ASP A 135 10.55 -16.51 -14.20
C ASP A 135 11.59 -17.64 -14.17
N TYR A 136 12.18 -17.92 -13.02
CA TYR A 136 13.19 -18.96 -12.88
C TYR A 136 12.59 -20.36 -13.09
N SER A 137 11.48 -20.66 -12.41
CA SER A 137 10.75 -21.94 -12.56
C SER A 137 10.24 -22.18 -13.99
N ARG A 138 9.95 -21.11 -14.74
CA ARG A 138 9.54 -21.16 -16.15
C ARG A 138 10.72 -21.12 -17.13
N ASN A 139 11.96 -21.26 -16.65
CA ASN A 139 13.19 -21.20 -17.44
C ASN A 139 13.35 -19.92 -18.28
N ARG A 140 12.73 -18.80 -17.86
CA ARG A 140 12.85 -17.49 -18.53
C ARG A 140 14.12 -16.74 -18.13
N ILE A 141 14.71 -17.11 -16.98
CA ILE A 141 15.98 -16.57 -16.50
C ILE A 141 16.86 -17.70 -15.96
N GLY A 142 18.18 -17.56 -16.10
CA GLY A 142 19.14 -18.49 -15.51
C GLY A 142 19.39 -18.23 -14.02
N ARG A 143 20.04 -19.20 -13.34
CA ARG A 143 20.33 -19.17 -11.90
C ARG A 143 21.04 -17.90 -11.45
N SER A 144 22.05 -17.45 -12.20
CA SER A 144 22.80 -16.22 -11.88
C SER A 144 21.88 -14.99 -11.83
N ARG A 145 20.98 -14.83 -12.80
CA ARG A 145 20.00 -13.72 -12.80
C ARG A 145 19.04 -13.80 -11.62
N TYR A 146 18.61 -15.01 -11.26
CA TYR A 146 17.73 -15.24 -10.12
C TYR A 146 18.39 -14.86 -8.78
N GLU A 147 19.59 -15.38 -8.49
CA GLU A 147 20.30 -15.09 -7.23
C GLU A 147 20.72 -13.63 -7.14
N ASN A 148 21.17 -13.03 -8.25
CA ASN A 148 21.47 -11.61 -8.29
C ASN A 148 20.23 -10.76 -8.00
N GLY A 149 19.06 -11.14 -8.53
CA GLY A 149 17.79 -10.48 -8.24
C GLY A 149 17.44 -10.50 -6.74
N LYS A 150 17.62 -11.64 -6.08
CA LYS A 150 17.41 -11.77 -4.62
C LYS A 150 18.39 -10.89 -3.83
N SER A 151 19.67 -10.92 -4.20
CA SER A 151 20.70 -10.09 -3.57
C SER A 151 20.37 -8.60 -3.71
N CYS A 152 19.88 -8.17 -4.88
CA CYS A 152 19.45 -6.78 -5.10
C CYS A 152 18.30 -6.37 -4.17
N MET A 153 17.32 -7.24 -3.94
CA MET A 153 16.21 -6.96 -3.03
C MET A 153 16.67 -6.87 -1.56
N ASN A 154 17.61 -7.71 -1.13
CA ASN A 154 18.19 -7.61 0.21
C ASN A 154 18.91 -6.26 0.43
N ILE A 155 19.63 -5.77 -0.59
CA ILE A 155 20.26 -4.45 -0.54
C ILE A 155 19.21 -3.34 -0.50
N PHE A 156 18.12 -3.48 -1.25
CA PHE A 156 17.01 -2.52 -1.22
C PHE A 156 16.36 -2.45 0.18
N GLN A 157 16.13 -3.59 0.84
CA GLN A 157 15.65 -3.61 2.24
C GLN A 157 16.62 -2.94 3.21
N THR A 158 17.93 -3.13 3.00
CA THR A 158 18.97 -2.48 3.80
C THR A 158 18.91 -0.95 3.64
N PHE A 159 18.71 -0.48 2.41
CA PHE A 159 18.49 0.93 2.12
C PHE A 159 17.29 1.47 2.88
N LEU A 160 16.11 0.83 2.76
CA LEU A 160 14.88 1.27 3.43
C LEU A 160 15.07 1.43 4.94
N ARG A 161 15.77 0.47 5.56
CA ARG A 161 16.07 0.50 7.00
C ARG A 161 17.07 1.59 7.36
N ALA A 162 18.12 1.78 6.56
CA ALA A 162 19.16 2.77 6.83
C ALA A 162 18.65 4.21 6.65
N THR A 163 17.79 4.45 5.67
CA THR A 163 17.24 5.78 5.36
C THR A 163 15.90 6.06 6.04
N LYS A 164 15.33 5.08 6.77
CA LYS A 164 14.02 5.15 7.41
C LYS A 164 12.88 5.44 6.43
N GLN A 165 12.97 4.89 5.22
CA GLN A 165 11.99 5.07 4.14
C GLN A 165 11.03 3.89 3.97
N GLY A 166 11.02 2.94 4.91
CA GLY A 166 10.00 1.88 4.97
C GLY A 166 8.60 2.44 5.28
N SER A 167 7.54 1.87 4.69
CA SER A 167 6.19 2.44 4.77
C SER A 167 5.34 1.86 5.90
N TYR A 168 5.30 0.54 6.07
CA TYR A 168 4.58 -0.13 7.16
C TYR A 168 5.49 -0.93 8.09
N ARG A 169 6.73 -1.16 7.68
CA ARG A 169 7.84 -1.69 8.49
C ARG A 169 9.14 -0.99 8.09
N PRO A 170 10.16 -0.94 8.96
CA PRO A 170 11.40 -0.22 8.67
C PRO A 170 12.13 -0.66 7.40
N ASP A 171 11.97 -1.92 7.00
CA ASP A 171 12.67 -2.56 5.89
C ASP A 171 11.74 -2.97 4.73
N ALA A 172 10.51 -2.46 4.69
CA ALA A 172 9.48 -2.91 3.78
C ALA A 172 8.61 -1.75 3.28
N ILE A 173 8.11 -1.87 2.05
CA ILE A 173 7.19 -0.91 1.45
C ILE A 173 6.09 -1.64 0.70
N TYR A 174 4.92 -1.04 0.61
CA TYR A 174 3.88 -1.54 -0.26
C TYR A 174 4.20 -1.25 -1.74
N VAL A 175 3.72 -2.09 -2.67
CA VAL A 175 3.98 -1.93 -4.12
C VAL A 175 3.59 -0.55 -4.66
N GLY A 176 2.48 0.00 -4.20
CA GLY A 176 1.98 1.32 -4.58
C GLY A 176 2.69 2.50 -3.92
N ASP A 177 3.58 2.26 -2.94
CA ASP A 177 4.45 3.30 -2.36
C ASP A 177 5.75 3.46 -3.16
N MET A 178 5.95 2.64 -4.19
CA MET A 178 7.10 2.81 -5.08
C MET A 178 6.91 4.04 -5.97
N THR A 179 7.74 5.06 -5.76
CA THR A 179 7.73 6.31 -6.52
C THR A 179 9.09 6.60 -7.17
N PRO A 180 9.15 7.45 -8.20
CA PRO A 180 10.41 7.92 -8.78
C PRO A 180 11.34 8.53 -7.73
N GLU A 181 10.80 9.30 -6.78
CA GLU A 181 11.57 10.00 -5.75
C GLU A 181 12.21 9.03 -4.74
N LEU A 182 11.53 7.93 -4.41
CA LEU A 182 12.10 6.84 -3.62
C LEU A 182 13.24 6.15 -4.39
N LEU A 183 13.06 5.94 -5.70
CA LEU A 183 14.06 5.30 -6.54
C LEU A 183 15.29 6.20 -6.76
N ASP A 184 15.10 7.51 -6.91
CA ASP A 184 16.18 8.52 -6.91
C ASP A 184 16.98 8.47 -5.61
N SER A 185 16.29 8.43 -4.47
CA SER A 185 16.93 8.31 -3.15
C SER A 185 17.77 7.03 -3.05
N TYR A 186 17.26 5.93 -3.61
CA TYR A 186 18.00 4.67 -3.67
C TYR A 186 19.23 4.75 -4.58
N ILE A 187 19.12 5.38 -5.75
CA ILE A 187 20.24 5.60 -6.68
C ILE A 187 21.32 6.46 -6.01
N ALA A 188 20.95 7.58 -5.39
CA ALA A 188 21.86 8.44 -4.66
C ALA A 188 22.56 7.68 -3.52
N TRP A 189 21.81 6.91 -2.73
CA TRP A 189 22.39 6.09 -1.65
C TRP A 189 23.37 5.03 -2.18
N ARG A 190 23.05 4.37 -3.30
CA ARG A 190 23.96 3.40 -3.93
C ARG A 190 25.24 4.07 -4.45
N ARG A 191 25.15 5.31 -4.93
CA ARG A 191 26.29 6.08 -5.43
C ARG A 191 27.16 6.64 -4.31
N GLU A 192 26.55 7.32 -3.34
CA GLU A 192 27.29 8.09 -2.32
C GLU A 192 27.69 7.25 -1.11
N VAL A 193 26.85 6.29 -0.70
CA VAL A 193 27.09 5.47 0.50
C VAL A 193 27.70 4.12 0.15
N LYS A 194 27.19 3.46 -0.90
CA LYS A 194 27.72 2.16 -1.35
C LYS A 194 28.84 2.30 -2.39
N LEU A 195 29.15 3.52 -2.84
CA LEU A 195 30.22 3.81 -3.79
C LEU A 195 30.16 2.93 -5.05
N ASN A 196 28.95 2.65 -5.54
CA ASN A 196 28.74 1.81 -6.70
C ASN A 196 28.87 2.59 -8.01
N SER A 197 29.43 1.93 -9.02
CA SER A 197 29.43 2.43 -10.40
C SER A 197 28.01 2.45 -10.98
N ASP A 198 27.78 3.32 -11.97
CA ASP A 198 26.48 3.43 -12.65
C ASP A 198 26.03 2.10 -13.27
N ALA A 199 26.97 1.29 -13.78
CA ALA A 199 26.69 -0.06 -14.29
C ALA A 199 26.13 -0.98 -13.18
N THR A 200 26.75 -0.96 -12.00
CA THR A 200 26.30 -1.75 -10.84
C THR A 200 24.92 -1.29 -10.36
N ILE A 201 24.69 0.02 -10.35
CA ILE A 201 23.39 0.60 -9.98
C ILE A 201 22.33 0.14 -10.98
N ASN A 202 22.56 0.26 -12.29
CA ASN A 202 21.64 -0.19 -13.34
C ASN A 202 21.32 -1.70 -13.26
N HIS A 203 22.29 -2.53 -12.89
CA HIS A 203 22.04 -3.94 -12.61
C HIS A 203 21.09 -4.14 -11.44
N SER A 204 21.26 -3.36 -10.36
CA SER A 204 20.38 -3.43 -9.18
C SER A 204 18.96 -2.91 -9.43
N LEU A 205 18.80 -1.94 -10.35
CA LEU A 205 17.50 -1.41 -10.74
C LEU A 205 16.69 -2.39 -11.58
N THR A 206 17.34 -3.28 -12.35
CA THR A 206 16.66 -4.18 -13.29
C THR A 206 15.51 -5.01 -12.69
N PRO A 207 15.66 -5.70 -11.53
CA PRO A 207 14.54 -6.40 -10.90
C PRO A 207 13.42 -5.45 -10.43
N ILE A 208 13.78 -4.27 -9.92
CA ILE A 208 12.83 -3.24 -9.47
C ILE A 208 11.98 -2.74 -10.65
N LEU A 209 12.62 -2.33 -11.74
CA LEU A 209 11.96 -1.81 -12.93
C LEU A 209 11.02 -2.84 -13.57
N LYS A 210 11.43 -4.11 -13.61
CA LYS A 210 10.59 -5.22 -14.10
C LYS A 210 9.38 -5.46 -13.19
N ALA A 211 9.55 -5.37 -11.87
CA ALA A 211 8.45 -5.49 -10.93
C ALA A 211 7.46 -4.32 -11.08
N CYS A 212 7.94 -3.08 -11.23
CA CYS A 212 7.08 -1.91 -11.46
C CYS A 212 6.28 -2.02 -12.77
N ALA A 213 6.92 -2.48 -13.85
CA ALA A 213 6.23 -2.72 -15.12
C ALA A 213 5.09 -3.75 -14.95
N TYR A 214 5.38 -4.86 -14.27
CA TYR A 214 4.37 -5.89 -13.99
C TYR A 214 3.27 -5.40 -13.03
N ALA A 215 3.61 -4.61 -12.01
CA ALA A 215 2.64 -4.00 -11.11
C ALA A 215 1.70 -3.04 -11.87
N SER A 216 2.22 -2.31 -12.85
CA SER A 216 1.43 -1.45 -13.73
C SER A 216 0.50 -2.27 -14.62
N GLU A 217 0.95 -3.37 -15.21
CA GLU A 217 0.11 -4.29 -16.00
C GLU A 217 -1.02 -4.89 -15.17
N MET A 218 -0.76 -5.19 -13.90
CA MET A 218 -1.74 -5.73 -12.96
C MET A 218 -2.65 -4.67 -12.33
N GLY A 219 -2.53 -3.40 -12.72
CA GLY A 219 -3.34 -2.29 -12.18
C GLY A 219 -3.00 -1.88 -10.74
N MET A 220 -1.90 -2.40 -10.18
CA MET A 220 -1.44 -2.10 -8.81
C MET A 220 -0.66 -0.79 -8.72
N MET A 221 -0.12 -0.32 -9.84
CA MET A 221 0.62 0.94 -10.00
C MET A 221 0.02 1.76 -11.15
N GLU A 222 0.07 3.09 -11.04
CA GLU A 222 -0.39 3.96 -12.11
C GLU A 222 0.57 3.91 -13.32
N PRO A 223 0.06 3.80 -14.56
CA PRO A 223 0.92 3.77 -15.75
C PRO A 223 1.86 4.97 -15.88
N ALA A 224 1.39 6.17 -15.51
CA ALA A 224 2.21 7.39 -15.53
C ALA A 224 3.38 7.34 -14.52
N VAL A 225 3.15 6.74 -13.35
CA VAL A 225 4.20 6.54 -12.32
C VAL A 225 5.22 5.52 -12.83
N ASN A 226 4.75 4.40 -13.40
CA ASN A 226 5.64 3.40 -13.98
C ASN A 226 6.49 3.99 -15.12
N ALA A 227 5.91 4.78 -16.03
CA ALA A 227 6.65 5.43 -17.11
C ALA A 227 7.82 6.26 -16.58
N ARG A 228 7.57 7.12 -15.59
CA ARG A 228 8.63 7.90 -14.92
C ARG A 228 9.69 7.02 -14.27
N ILE A 229 9.29 5.90 -13.65
CA ILE A 229 10.23 4.93 -13.06
C ILE A 229 11.10 4.26 -14.13
N GLN A 230 10.57 3.95 -15.31
CA GLN A 230 11.36 3.34 -16.39
C GLN A 230 12.45 4.27 -16.92
N ASP A 231 12.22 5.59 -16.89
CA ASP A 231 13.18 6.61 -17.33
C ASP A 231 14.35 6.81 -16.34
N MET A 232 14.32 6.16 -15.18
CA MET A 232 15.32 6.31 -14.11
C MET A 232 16.62 5.53 -14.37
N ARG A 233 16.72 4.80 -15.47
CA ARG A 233 17.98 4.13 -15.84
C ARG A 233 19.04 5.21 -16.08
N ILE A 234 20.19 5.04 -15.43
CA ILE A 234 21.30 5.97 -15.60
C ILE A 234 21.82 5.78 -17.01
N VAL A 235 21.67 6.80 -17.85
CA VAL A 235 22.28 6.85 -19.17
C VAL A 235 23.78 6.98 -18.95
N SER A 236 24.49 5.87 -19.09
CA SER A 236 25.94 5.92 -19.23
C SER A 236 26.21 6.70 -20.52
N LYS A 237 26.70 7.93 -20.40
CA LYS A 237 27.40 8.54 -21.52
C LYS A 237 28.52 7.58 -21.84
N VAL A 238 28.47 6.98 -23.04
CA VAL A 238 29.61 6.25 -23.58
C VAL A 238 30.66 7.33 -23.77
N SER A 239 31.43 7.59 -22.72
CA SER A 239 32.66 8.31 -22.89
C SER A 239 33.54 7.37 -23.68
N LEU A 240 33.93 7.78 -24.88
CA LEU A 240 34.96 7.10 -25.66
C LEU A 240 36.33 7.12 -24.95
N SER A 241 36.41 7.68 -23.74
CA SER A 241 37.59 7.69 -22.88
C SER A 241 37.57 6.53 -21.87
N GLU A 242 38.20 5.41 -22.27
CA GLU A 242 39.25 4.71 -21.51
C GLU A 242 38.97 4.12 -20.10
N GLU A 243 37.77 3.62 -19.75
CA GLU A 243 37.59 2.86 -18.48
C GLU A 243 36.75 1.57 -18.56
N GLU A 244 36.57 0.98 -19.75
CA GLU A 244 36.59 -0.48 -19.77
C GLU A 244 38.07 -0.83 -19.75
N ALA A 245 38.59 -1.31 -18.61
CA ALA A 245 39.88 -1.97 -18.61
C ALA A 245 39.77 -3.16 -19.56
N GLU A 246 40.09 -2.90 -20.82
CA GLU A 246 40.25 -3.89 -21.87
C GLU A 246 41.09 -5.00 -21.24
N PHE A 247 40.60 -6.23 -21.32
CA PHE A 247 41.24 -7.39 -20.70
C PHE A 247 42.76 -7.28 -20.90
N ASP A 248 43.51 -7.14 -19.80
CA ASP A 248 44.91 -6.69 -19.82
C ASP A 248 45.88 -7.73 -20.41
N GLY A 249 45.33 -8.75 -21.08
CA GLY A 249 46.03 -9.88 -21.67
C GLY A 249 46.59 -10.85 -20.64
N LYS A 250 46.48 -10.57 -19.33
CA LYS A 250 47.09 -11.40 -18.30
C LYS A 250 46.16 -12.57 -17.98
N SER A 251 46.57 -13.73 -18.45
CA SER A 251 46.07 -15.03 -18.01
C SER A 251 47.20 -15.76 -17.27
N LEU A 252 46.83 -16.69 -16.39
CA LEU A 252 47.83 -17.57 -15.78
C LEU A 252 48.44 -18.45 -16.86
N SER A 253 49.77 -18.46 -16.95
CA SER A 253 50.46 -19.46 -17.75
C SER A 253 50.27 -20.86 -17.14
N LYS A 254 50.52 -21.91 -17.91
CA LYS A 254 50.45 -23.29 -17.38
C LYS A 254 51.36 -23.51 -16.17
N GLU A 255 52.52 -22.88 -16.17
CA GLU A 255 53.49 -22.94 -15.07
C GLU A 255 52.98 -22.21 -13.82
N GLN A 256 52.41 -21.01 -13.99
CA GLN A 256 51.81 -20.26 -12.89
C GLN A 256 50.59 -20.98 -12.29
N MET A 257 49.82 -21.68 -13.11
CA MET A 257 48.71 -22.51 -12.66
C MET A 257 49.20 -23.72 -11.85
N LEU A 258 50.30 -24.36 -12.26
CA LEU A 258 50.91 -25.47 -11.52
C LEU A 258 51.48 -25.00 -10.18
N SER A 259 52.19 -23.86 -10.15
CA SER A 259 52.69 -23.29 -8.90
C SER A 259 51.57 -22.90 -7.93
N LEU A 260 50.41 -22.47 -8.45
CA LEU A 260 49.23 -22.20 -7.63
C LEU A 260 48.65 -23.50 -7.02
N LEU A 261 48.65 -24.59 -7.78
CA LEU A 261 48.18 -25.90 -7.31
C LEU A 261 49.12 -26.54 -6.27
N GLU A 262 50.43 -26.26 -6.33
CA GLU A 262 51.39 -26.71 -5.33
C GLU A 262 51.32 -25.92 -4.01
N TYR A 263 50.77 -24.71 -4.06
CA TYR A 263 50.58 -23.86 -2.88
C TYR A 263 49.36 -24.27 -2.04
N TYR A 264 48.38 -24.96 -2.63
CA TYR A 264 47.16 -25.47 -1.99
C TYR A 264 47.26 -26.96 -1.67
#